data_AF-A0A645J3P2-F1
#
_entry.id   AF-A0A645J3P2-F1
#
_cell.length_a   1.000
_cell.length_b   1.000
_cell.length_c   1.000
_cell.angle_alpha   90.00
_cell.angle_beta   90.00
_cell.angle_gamma   90.00
#
_symmetry.space_group_name_H-M   'P 1'
#
loop_
_entity.id
_entity.type
_entity.pdbx_description
1 polymer ?
#
loop_
_entity_poly.entity_id
_entity_poly.type
_entity_poly.pdbx_seq_one_letter_code
_entity_poly.pdbx_strand_id
1 'polypeptide(L)'
;MYVIGMGERKTPTPFISACEKFKYLEVLAGSPTTSVQAISSPRIEKQDIPKNGMASIDELIKTIKIIITESSDEDGWAFLGEVGKRLNKRYPDFDTRNYGHTKLTPLISSLKQFEIQPRKTSNPHIIHYFVKNINKNKTQA
;
A
#
# COMPACT_ATOMS: atom_id res chain seq x y z
N MET A 1 23.90 -8.90 -4.62
CA MET A 1 23.04 -10.05 -4.27
C MET A 1 21.82 -9.46 -3.57
N TYR A 2 20.60 -9.91 -3.86
CA TYR A 2 19.37 -9.40 -3.22
C TYR A 2 18.79 -10.49 -2.32
N VAL A 3 18.71 -10.26 -1.02
CA VAL A 3 18.30 -11.24 -0.02
C VAL A 3 16.87 -10.98 0.42
N ILE A 4 16.00 -11.97 0.21
CA ILE A 4 14.60 -11.94 0.64
C ILE A 4 14.40 -13.02 1.71
N GLY A 5 13.95 -12.61 2.88
CA GLY A 5 13.55 -13.49 3.98
C GLY A 5 12.04 -13.55 4.16
N MET A 6 11.57 -14.63 4.76
CA MET A 6 10.18 -14.77 5.21
C MET A 6 10.14 -15.51 6.55
N GLY A 7 9.17 -15.16 7.40
CA GLY A 7 8.99 -15.81 8.69
C GLY A 7 7.84 -15.22 9.50
N GLU A 8 7.66 -15.73 10.72
CA GLU A 8 6.65 -15.23 11.66
C GLU A 8 7.21 -14.05 12.46
N ARG A 9 6.36 -13.30 13.16
CA ARG A 9 6.77 -12.19 14.04
C ARG A 9 7.70 -12.62 15.17
N LYS A 10 7.71 -13.91 15.52
CA LYS A 10 8.63 -14.49 16.51
C LYS A 10 10.03 -14.75 15.96
N THR A 11 10.28 -14.52 14.66
CA THR A 11 11.61 -14.71 14.07
C THR A 11 12.63 -13.79 14.74
N PRO A 12 13.79 -14.30 15.20
CA PRO A 12 14.79 -13.47 15.86
C PRO A 12 15.30 -12.34 14.96
N THR A 13 15.45 -11.14 15.55
CA THR A 13 15.90 -9.92 14.86
C THR A 13 17.15 -10.12 13.98
N PRO A 14 18.18 -10.89 14.37
CA PRO A 14 19.36 -11.11 13.52
C PRO A 14 19.03 -11.69 12.14
N PHE A 15 18.03 -12.58 12.05
CA PHE A 15 17.61 -13.17 10.78
C PHE A 15 16.82 -12.18 9.93
N ILE A 16 16.04 -11.30 10.56
CA ILE A 16 15.29 -10.25 9.89
C ILE A 16 16.25 -9.21 9.31
N SER A 17 17.22 -8.76 10.11
CA SER A 17 18.19 -7.73 9.72
C SER A 17 19.19 -8.17 8.65
N ALA A 18 19.37 -9.48 8.47
CA ALA A 18 20.25 -10.04 7.44
C ALA A 18 19.64 -9.98 6.02
N CYS A 19 18.36 -9.63 5.90
CA CYS A 19 17.66 -9.58 4.62
C CYS A 19 17.43 -8.13 4.16
N GLU A 20 17.53 -7.84 2.86
CA GLU A 20 17.07 -6.56 2.31
C GLU A 20 15.54 -6.41 2.40
N LYS A 21 14.80 -7.52 2.31
CA LYS A 21 13.35 -7.55 2.45
C LYS A 21 12.94 -8.75 3.29
N PHE A 22 12.17 -8.53 4.35
CA PHE A 22 11.59 -9.59 5.16
C PHE A 22 10.07 -9.55 5.09
N LYS A 23 9.42 -10.69 4.85
CA LYS A 23 7.95 -10.78 4.79
C LYS A 23 7.38 -11.65 5.90
N TYR A 24 6.42 -11.07 6.63
CA TYR A 24 5.72 -11.73 7.71
C TYR A 24 4.60 -12.63 7.19
N LEU A 25 4.59 -13.90 7.58
CA LEU A 25 3.64 -14.91 7.10
C LEU A 25 2.20 -14.64 7.55
N GLU A 26 2.01 -13.97 8.69
CA GLU A 26 0.70 -13.61 9.22
C GLU A 26 -0.06 -12.63 8.31
N VAL A 27 0.68 -11.80 7.55
CA VAL A 27 0.11 -10.88 6.55
C VAL A 27 -0.42 -11.66 5.33
N LEU A 28 0.10 -12.86 5.09
CA LEU A 28 -0.32 -13.72 3.97
C LEU A 28 -1.51 -14.61 4.34
N ALA A 29 -1.55 -15.11 5.57
CA ALA A 29 -2.63 -15.97 6.07
C ALA A 29 -3.99 -15.26 6.20
N GLY A 30 -4.01 -13.92 6.23
CA GLY A 30 -5.22 -13.10 6.37
C GLY A 30 -6.09 -12.94 5.12
N SER A 31 -6.03 -13.83 4.12
CA SER A 31 -6.97 -13.81 3.00
C SER A 31 -8.12 -14.81 3.21
N PRO A 32 -9.30 -14.39 3.71
CA PRO A 32 -10.46 -15.25 3.69
C PRO A 32 -11.04 -15.29 2.28
N THR A 33 -10.86 -16.41 1.60
CA THR A 33 -11.97 -16.95 0.80
C THR A 33 -12.91 -17.60 1.80
N THR A 34 -14.03 -16.94 2.10
CA THR A 34 -15.25 -17.42 2.78
C THR A 34 -15.17 -18.73 3.60
N SER A 35 -15.21 -18.63 4.94
CA SER A 35 -16.02 -19.49 5.84
C SER A 35 -15.85 -19.13 7.33
N VAL A 36 -16.79 -18.32 7.80
CA VAL A 36 -17.54 -18.28 9.08
C VAL A 36 -17.09 -19.12 10.31
N GLN A 37 -17.05 -18.40 11.46
CA GLN A 37 -17.25 -18.79 12.89
C GLN A 37 -16.08 -19.49 13.65
N ALA A 38 -15.75 -19.17 14.91
CA ALA A 38 -16.39 -18.32 15.94
C ALA A 38 -15.39 -17.94 17.05
N ILE A 39 -15.41 -16.67 17.51
CA ILE A 39 -15.77 -16.29 18.89
C ILE A 39 -16.03 -14.76 18.98
N SER A 40 -17.33 -14.42 19.16
CA SER A 40 -17.96 -13.34 19.97
C SER A 40 -17.05 -12.34 20.71
N SER A 41 -17.29 -11.03 20.85
CA SER A 41 -18.34 -10.04 20.50
C SER A 41 -17.73 -8.62 20.73
N PRO A 42 -18.47 -7.50 20.82
CA PRO A 42 -18.49 -6.40 19.86
C PRO A 42 -17.79 -5.12 20.35
N ARG A 43 -16.88 -4.52 19.56
CA ARG A 43 -16.62 -3.08 19.69
C ARG A 43 -15.96 -2.51 18.44
N ILE A 44 -16.66 -1.54 17.86
CA ILE A 44 -16.05 -0.48 17.06
C ILE A 44 -15.03 0.19 17.98
N GLU A 45 -13.75 -0.09 17.78
CA GLU A 45 -12.70 0.70 18.39
C GLU A 45 -11.48 0.71 17.47
N LYS A 46 -11.15 1.94 17.06
CA LYS A 46 -9.86 2.31 16.48
C LYS A 46 -8.76 1.73 17.37
N GLN A 47 -8.21 0.59 17.00
CA GLN A 47 -7.01 0.08 17.65
C GLN A 47 -5.79 0.68 16.96
N ASP A 48 -5.44 1.84 17.48
CA ASP A 48 -4.09 2.38 17.50
C ASP A 48 -3.19 1.37 18.23
N ILE A 49 -2.68 0.39 17.48
CA ILE A 49 -1.57 -0.43 17.93
C ILE A 49 -0.34 0.18 17.26
N PRO A 50 0.67 0.64 18.01
CA PRO A 50 1.91 1.14 17.43
C PRO A 50 2.59 -0.04 16.73
N LYS A 51 2.38 -0.10 15.42
CA LYS A 51 2.98 -1.05 14.49
C LYS A 51 4.41 -0.61 14.25
N ASN A 52 5.32 -0.92 15.17
CA ASN A 52 6.75 -0.69 14.99
C ASN A 52 7.19 -1.31 13.65
N GLY A 53 7.53 -0.46 12.67
CA GLY A 53 7.90 -0.86 11.30
C GLY A 53 6.84 -0.60 10.23
N MET A 54 5.71 0.06 10.51
CA MET A 54 4.77 0.52 9.47
C MET A 54 4.75 2.04 9.44
N ALA A 55 4.97 2.63 8.27
CA ALA A 55 4.68 4.05 8.04
C ALA A 55 3.21 4.30 8.37
N SER A 56 2.95 5.34 9.17
CA SER A 56 1.59 5.77 9.50
C SER A 56 0.81 6.08 8.21
N ILE A 57 -0.53 6.01 8.27
CA ILE A 57 -1.37 6.30 7.09
C ILE A 57 -1.07 7.72 6.58
N ASP A 58 -0.83 8.68 7.48
CA ASP A 58 -0.48 10.06 7.11
C ASP A 58 0.89 10.17 6.44
N GLU A 59 1.92 9.47 6.93
CA GLU A 59 3.23 9.41 6.27
C GLU A 59 3.14 8.73 4.91
N LEU A 60 2.38 7.64 4.81
CA LEU A 60 2.14 6.94 3.56
C LEU A 60 1.50 7.88 2.52
N ILE A 61 0.46 8.62 2.93
CA ILE A 61 -0.19 9.62 2.08
C ILE A 61 0.80 10.69 1.62
N LYS A 62 1.61 11.25 2.54
CA LYS A 62 2.61 12.27 2.21
C LYS A 62 3.62 11.75 1.20
N THR A 63 4.14 10.55 1.41
CA THR A 63 5.10 9.93 0.48
C THR A 63 4.46 9.66 -0.87
N ILE A 64 3.24 9.11 -0.92
CA ILE A 64 2.54 8.88 -2.19
C ILE A 64 2.36 10.20 -2.95
N LYS A 65 1.98 11.29 -2.27
CA LYS A 65 1.88 12.62 -2.91
C LYS A 65 3.20 13.06 -3.54
N ILE A 66 4.30 12.92 -2.81
CA ILE A 66 5.65 13.26 -3.29
C ILE A 66 6.00 12.41 -4.52
N ILE A 67 5.82 11.09 -4.43
CA ILE A 67 6.12 10.16 -5.54
C ILE A 67 5.29 10.50 -6.78
N ILE A 68 4.01 10.82 -6.61
CA ILE A 68 3.14 11.23 -7.72
C ILE A 68 3.69 12.52 -8.33
N THR A 69 4.00 13.55 -7.54
CA THR A 69 4.58 14.79 -8.06
C THR A 69 5.89 14.56 -8.82
N GLU A 70 6.75 13.66 -8.33
CA GLU A 70 8.03 13.30 -9.00
C GLU A 70 7.85 12.44 -10.26
N SER A 71 6.73 11.73 -10.41
CA SER A 71 6.49 10.73 -11.46
C SER A 71 5.32 11.08 -12.38
N SER A 72 4.78 12.30 -12.27
CA SER A 72 3.66 12.76 -13.08
C SER A 72 4.14 13.28 -14.42
N ASP A 73 3.35 13.01 -15.45
CA ASP A 73 3.49 13.62 -16.77
C ASP A 73 3.00 15.09 -16.74
N GLU A 74 3.03 15.80 -17.88
CA GLU A 74 2.65 17.22 -17.98
C GLU A 74 1.19 17.49 -17.54
N ASP A 75 0.29 16.52 -17.72
CA ASP A 75 -1.11 16.59 -17.28
C ASP A 75 -1.30 16.31 -15.77
N GLY A 76 -0.22 16.04 -15.04
CA GLY A 76 -0.24 15.72 -13.61
C GLY A 76 -0.71 14.30 -13.28
N TRP A 77 -0.68 13.38 -14.25
CA TRP A 77 -1.02 11.97 -14.06
C TRP A 77 0.25 11.13 -13.95
N ALA A 78 0.32 10.24 -12.96
CA ALA A 78 1.40 9.29 -12.80
C ALA A 78 0.91 7.86 -13.04
N PHE A 79 1.71 7.03 -13.71
CA PHE A 79 1.38 5.60 -13.84
C PHE A 79 1.46 4.89 -12.48
N LEU A 80 0.36 4.28 -12.03
CA LEU A 80 0.26 3.68 -10.70
C LEU A 80 1.27 2.55 -10.46
N GLY A 81 1.66 1.83 -11.53
CA GLY A 81 2.70 0.80 -11.45
C GLY A 81 4.07 1.39 -11.07
N GLU A 82 4.44 2.53 -11.65
CA GLU A 82 5.70 3.22 -11.31
C GLU A 82 5.63 3.79 -9.89
N VAL A 83 4.50 4.37 -9.49
CA VAL A 83 4.28 4.83 -8.10
C VAL A 83 4.48 3.68 -7.11
N GLY A 84 3.91 2.50 -7.38
CA GLY A 84 4.08 1.31 -6.54
C GLY A 84 5.54 0.82 -6.48
N LYS A 85 6.27 0.88 -7.61
CA LYS A 85 7.70 0.53 -7.67
C LYS A 85 8.55 1.48 -6.84
N ARG A 86 8.34 2.80 -6.99
CA ARG A 86 9.02 3.84 -6.21
C ARG A 86 8.73 3.71 -4.72
N LEU A 87 7.48 3.40 -4.38
CA LEU A 87 7.06 3.20 -2.99
C LEU A 87 7.77 2.01 -2.34
N ASN A 88 7.86 0.86 -3.02
CA ASN A 88 8.63 -0.30 -2.53
C ASN A 88 10.14 -0.02 -2.44
N LYS A 89 10.67 0.90 -3.24
CA LYS A 89 12.09 1.30 -3.15
C LYS A 89 12.36 2.19 -1.93
N ARG A 90 11.43 3.08 -1.58
CA ARG A 90 11.55 3.93 -0.38
C ARG A 90 11.19 3.18 0.91
N TYR A 91 10.24 2.24 0.84
CA TYR A 91 9.75 1.42 1.95
C TYR A 91 9.76 -0.06 1.54
N PRO A 92 10.89 -0.77 1.71
CA PRO A 92 11.02 -2.18 1.35
C PRO A 92 10.03 -3.11 2.07
N ASP A 93 9.65 -2.72 3.27
CA ASP A 93 8.67 -3.35 4.16
C ASP A 93 7.20 -3.05 3.79
N PHE A 94 6.96 -2.11 2.86
CA PHE A 94 5.61 -1.78 2.40
C PHE A 94 4.87 -3.00 1.86
N ASP A 95 3.62 -3.14 2.30
CA ASP A 95 2.68 -4.14 1.83
C ASP A 95 1.26 -3.58 1.93
N THR A 96 0.47 -3.70 0.86
CA THR A 96 -0.90 -3.19 0.86
C THR A 96 -1.77 -3.92 1.87
N ARG A 97 -1.44 -5.18 2.17
CA ARG A 97 -2.18 -6.02 3.12
C ARG A 97 -2.03 -5.54 4.55
N ASN A 98 -0.91 -4.88 4.88
CA ASN A 98 -0.71 -4.24 6.18
C ASN A 98 -1.73 -3.14 6.47
N TYR A 99 -2.35 -2.60 5.41
CA TYR A 99 -3.38 -1.58 5.43
C TYR A 99 -4.78 -2.13 5.08
N GLY A 100 -4.96 -3.46 5.02
CA GLY A 100 -6.25 -4.10 4.76
C GLY A 100 -6.62 -4.25 3.29
N HIS A 101 -5.68 -4.08 2.35
CA HIS A 101 -5.94 -4.13 0.91
C HIS A 101 -5.09 -5.18 0.18
N THR A 102 -5.70 -5.93 -0.74
CA THR A 102 -5.00 -6.98 -1.51
C THR A 102 -4.20 -6.44 -2.69
N LYS A 103 -4.50 -5.22 -3.16
CA LYS A 103 -3.88 -4.56 -4.30
C LYS A 103 -3.64 -3.07 -3.99
N LEU A 104 -2.74 -2.44 -4.73
CA LEU A 104 -2.43 -1.02 -4.57
C LEU A 104 -3.61 -0.12 -4.97
N THR A 105 -4.32 -0.43 -6.05
CA THR A 105 -5.47 0.35 -6.52
C THR A 105 -6.55 0.57 -5.45
N PRO A 106 -7.08 -0.47 -4.76
CA PRO A 106 -8.06 -0.27 -3.70
C PRO A 106 -7.50 0.43 -2.47
N LEU A 107 -6.20 0.27 -2.16
CA LEU A 107 -5.54 1.04 -1.10
C LEU A 107 -5.54 2.54 -1.44
N ILE A 108 -5.07 2.92 -2.63
CA ILE A 108 -5.02 4.33 -3.02
C ILE A 108 -6.43 4.94 -3.09
N SER A 109 -7.41 4.17 -3.55
CA SER A 109 -8.81 4.59 -3.59
C SER A 109 -9.40 4.84 -2.19
N SER A 110 -9.05 4.02 -1.19
CA SER A 110 -9.56 4.18 0.18
C SER A 110 -9.02 5.42 0.90
N LEU A 111 -7.86 5.94 0.49
CA LEU A 111 -7.25 7.14 1.08
C LEU A 111 -8.03 8.43 0.75
N LYS A 112 -8.89 8.44 -0.29
CA LYS A 112 -9.70 9.60 -0.71
C LYS A 112 -8.91 10.91 -0.91
N GLN A 113 -7.60 10.82 -1.20
CA GLN A 113 -6.72 11.95 -1.50
C GLN A 113 -6.17 11.92 -2.93
N PHE A 114 -6.62 10.96 -3.73
CA PHE A 114 -6.09 10.68 -5.05
C PHE A 114 -7.22 10.37 -6.02
N GLU A 115 -7.07 10.82 -7.25
CA GLU A 115 -7.92 10.46 -8.37
C GLU A 115 -7.28 9.29 -9.10
N ILE A 116 -8.07 8.28 -9.49
CA ILE A 116 -7.58 7.11 -10.21
C ILE A 116 -8.34 6.97 -11.53
N GLN A 117 -7.61 6.86 -12.64
CA GLN A 117 -8.19 6.69 -13.97
C GLN A 117 -7.64 5.40 -14.63
N PRO A 118 -8.52 4.47 -15.04
CA PRO A 118 -8.12 3.34 -15.88
C PRO A 118 -7.91 3.81 -17.32
N ARG A 119 -6.81 3.38 -17.94
CA ARG A 119 -6.50 3.58 -19.36
C ARG A 119 -6.25 2.22 -20.02
N LYS A 120 -6.93 1.98 -21.14
CA LYS A 120 -6.72 0.77 -21.94
C LYS A 120 -5.37 0.86 -22.62
N THR A 121 -4.71 -0.28 -22.76
CA THR A 121 -3.45 -0.40 -23.50
C THR A 121 -3.71 -1.03 -24.87
N SER A 122 -2.65 -1.18 -25.67
CA SER A 122 -2.71 -1.93 -26.94
C SER A 122 -3.19 -3.38 -26.73
N ASN A 123 -2.94 -3.96 -25.55
CA ASN A 123 -3.49 -5.27 -25.19
C ASN A 123 -4.84 -5.11 -24.46
N PRO A 124 -5.95 -5.66 -24.99
CA PRO A 124 -7.29 -5.51 -24.42
C PRO A 124 -7.44 -6.14 -23.01
N HIS A 125 -6.58 -7.08 -22.63
CA HIS A 125 -6.61 -7.72 -21.31
C HIS A 125 -5.83 -6.96 -20.24
N ILE A 126 -5.12 -5.88 -20.61
CA ILE A 126 -4.27 -5.11 -19.69
C ILE A 126 -4.82 -3.69 -19.57
N ILE A 127 -5.22 -3.34 -18.35
CA ILE A 127 -5.65 -2.00 -17.96
C ILE A 127 -4.56 -1.36 -17.12
N HIS A 128 -4.06 -0.21 -17.56
CA HIS A 128 -3.15 0.61 -16.79
C HIS A 128 -3.94 1.59 -15.93
N TYR A 129 -3.61 1.65 -14.65
CA TYR A 129 -4.19 2.66 -13.76
C TYR A 129 -3.23 3.85 -13.66
N PHE A 130 -3.77 5.05 -13.80
CA PHE A 130 -3.07 6.30 -13.56
C PHE A 130 -3.64 6.96 -12.31
N VAL A 131 -2.80 7.69 -11.59
CA VAL A 131 -3.15 8.35 -10.33
C VAL A 131 -2.72 9.80 -10.36
N LYS A 132 -3.54 10.68 -9.79
CA LYS A 132 -3.28 12.12 -9.66
C LYS A 132 -3.60 12.61 -8.26
N ASN A 133 -2.85 13.59 -7.77
CA ASN A 133 -3.11 14.24 -6.49
C ASN A 133 -4.37 15.10 -6.57
N ILE A 134 -5.33 14.92 -5.63
CA ILE A 134 -6.44 15.87 -5.52
C ILE A 134 -5.96 17.09 -4.73
N ASN A 135 -5.92 18.25 -5.40
CA ASN A 135 -5.65 19.51 -4.72
C ASN A 135 -6.95 20.01 -4.09
N LYS A 136 -7.06 19.93 -2.75
CA LYS A 136 -8.21 20.45 -1.99
C LYS A 136 -8.35 21.99 -2.00
N ASN A 137 -7.56 22.71 -2.80
CA ASN A 137 -7.59 24.18 -2.87
C ASN A 137 -8.66 24.76 -3.82
N LYS A 138 -9.71 24.00 -4.17
CA LYS A 138 -10.77 24.46 -5.09
C LYS A 138 -12.20 24.32 -4.56
N THR A 139 -12.40 24.28 -3.24
CA THR A 139 -13.76 24.30 -2.67
C THR A 139 -13.80 25.08 -1.36
N GLN A 140 -13.48 26.37 -1.45
CA GLN A 140 -14.11 27.42 -0.64
C GLN A 140 -14.09 28.70 -1.51
N ALA A 141 -15.17 28.89 -2.25
CA ALA A 141 -15.58 30.16 -2.83
C ALA A 141 -17.07 30.31 -2.53
#